data_AF-A0A550GXB6-F1
#
_entry.id   AF-A0A550GXB6-F1
#
_cell.length_a   1.000
_cell.length_b   1.000
_cell.length_c   1.000
_cell.angle_alpha   90.00
_cell.angle_beta   90.00
_cell.angle_gamma   90.00
#
_symmetry.space_group_name_H-M   'P 1'
#
loop_
_entity.id
_entity.type
_entity.pdbx_description
1 polymer ?
#
loop_
_entity_poly.entity_id
_entity_poly.type
_entity_poly.pdbx_seq_one_letter_code
_entity_poly.pdbx_strand_id
1 'polypeptide(L)'
;EFLGDVDYPTDILTGMSAASDHWPFVMQGIPAIYMHEEPSMRQLVEGRGWGHTTADYMDKVDPRNLQEGTMLMVRLLLRMATQTKKIAKHTPLKSILSYLEKSGMKKTLEVQLKWHPDSPR
;
A
#
# COMPACT_ATOMS: atom_id res chain seq x y z
N GLU A 1 15.55 -3.83 -10.90
CA GLU A 1 16.86 -3.80 -10.21
C GLU A 1 16.71 -4.34 -8.79
N PHE A 2 16.21 -3.57 -7.82
CA PHE A 2 16.08 -4.03 -6.41
C PHE A 2 15.45 -5.41 -6.23
N LEU A 3 14.25 -5.68 -6.76
CA LEU A 3 13.62 -7.00 -6.59
C LEU A 3 14.39 -8.14 -7.27
N GLY A 4 15.11 -7.84 -8.35
CA GLY A 4 16.01 -8.81 -8.99
C GLY A 4 17.23 -9.11 -8.11
N ASP A 5 17.74 -8.14 -7.37
CA ASP A 5 18.86 -8.33 -6.43
C ASP A 5 18.43 -9.11 -5.18
N VAL A 6 17.19 -8.90 -4.72
CA VAL A 6 16.65 -9.60 -3.54
C VAL A 6 16.29 -11.05 -3.88
N ASP A 7 16.00 -11.34 -5.16
CA ASP A 7 15.66 -12.67 -5.67
C ASP A 7 14.58 -13.38 -4.83
N TYR A 8 13.56 -12.62 -4.45
CA TYR A 8 12.41 -13.10 -3.70
C TYR A 8 11.13 -12.81 -4.52
N PRO A 9 10.22 -13.80 -4.67
CA PRO A 9 8.97 -13.60 -5.39
C PRO A 9 8.18 -12.45 -4.76
N THR A 10 7.98 -11.37 -5.51
CA THR A 10 7.23 -10.21 -5.04
C THR A 10 6.64 -9.47 -6.22
N ASP A 11 5.33 -9.29 -6.18
CA ASP A 11 4.63 -8.49 -7.18
C ASP A 11 4.62 -7.00 -6.81
N ILE A 12 4.78 -6.15 -7.82
CA ILE A 12 4.60 -4.70 -7.67
C ILE A 12 3.23 -4.34 -8.23
N LEU A 13 2.34 -3.91 -7.36
CA LEU A 13 1.08 -3.30 -7.76
C LEU A 13 1.26 -1.79 -7.88
N THR A 14 0.81 -1.24 -9.00
CA THR A 14 0.76 0.22 -9.21
C THR A 14 -0.68 0.68 -9.06
N GLY A 15 -0.88 1.71 -8.24
CA GLY A 15 -2.21 2.23 -7.95
C GLY A 15 -2.22 3.15 -6.74
N MET A 16 -3.42 3.56 -6.35
CA MET A 16 -3.65 4.25 -5.09
C MET A 16 -4.63 3.44 -4.25
N SER A 17 -4.45 3.47 -2.94
CA SER A 17 -5.43 2.95 -1.98
C SER A 17 -5.72 4.04 -0.97
N ALA A 18 -7.01 4.33 -0.77
CA ALA A 18 -7.45 5.27 0.25
C ALA A 18 -7.64 4.62 1.63
N ALA A 19 -7.48 3.30 1.73
CA ALA A 19 -7.78 2.52 2.91
C ALA A 19 -6.51 2.16 3.71
N SER A 20 -5.70 3.17 4.08
CA SER A 20 -4.50 3.03 4.91
C SER A 20 -3.94 4.41 5.29
N ASP A 21 -3.05 4.46 6.29
CA ASP A 21 -2.49 5.69 6.87
C ASP A 21 -1.68 6.55 5.89
N HIS A 22 -1.22 5.98 4.78
CA HIS A 22 -0.47 6.72 3.77
C HIS A 22 -1.36 7.69 2.95
N TRP A 23 -2.68 7.53 2.99
CA TRP A 23 -3.61 8.26 2.14
C TRP A 23 -3.52 9.80 2.27
N PRO A 24 -3.52 10.40 3.47
CA PRO A 24 -3.34 11.85 3.62
C PRO A 24 -2.04 12.37 2.99
N PHE A 25 -0.96 11.59 3.08
CA PHE A 25 0.35 11.96 2.51
C PHE A 25 0.31 11.94 0.98
N VAL A 26 -0.32 10.90 0.39
CA VAL A 26 -0.52 10.82 -1.05
C VAL A 26 -1.34 12.01 -1.55
N MET A 27 -2.42 12.37 -0.87
CA MET A 27 -3.25 13.53 -1.22
C MET A 27 -2.48 14.86 -1.11
N GLN A 28 -1.46 14.93 -0.26
CA GLN A 28 -0.51 16.05 -0.19
C GLN A 28 0.66 15.94 -1.18
N GLY A 29 0.62 14.99 -2.12
CA GLY A 29 1.62 14.83 -3.18
C GLY A 29 2.89 14.11 -2.78
N ILE A 30 2.94 13.51 -1.58
CA ILE A 30 4.06 12.67 -1.14
C ILE A 30 3.93 11.28 -1.79
N PRO A 31 4.92 10.85 -2.60
CA PRO A 31 4.93 9.49 -3.13
C PRO A 31 5.02 8.48 -1.98
N ALA A 32 4.14 7.49 -1.98
CA ALA A 32 4.09 6.45 -0.97
C ALA A 32 4.21 5.07 -1.61
N ILE A 33 4.82 4.16 -0.87
CA ILE A 33 4.78 2.72 -1.10
C ILE A 33 4.39 2.09 0.22
N TYR A 34 3.62 1.01 0.16
CA TYR A 34 3.29 0.20 1.33
C TYR A 34 3.33 -1.26 0.92
N MET A 35 3.59 -2.13 1.89
CA MET A 35 3.55 -3.57 1.70
C MET A 35 2.25 -4.09 2.27
N HIS A 36 1.61 -5.00 1.55
CA HIS A 36 0.40 -5.69 2.00
C HIS A 36 0.51 -7.17 1.66
N GLU A 37 -0.42 -7.96 2.17
CA GLU A 37 -0.50 -9.40 1.93
C GLU A 37 -0.71 -9.71 0.45
N GLU A 38 -0.15 -10.83 0.00
CA GLU A 38 -0.38 -11.31 -1.36
C GLU A 38 -1.87 -11.66 -1.58
N PRO A 39 -2.44 -11.32 -2.74
CA PRO A 39 -3.76 -11.79 -3.10
C PRO A 39 -3.81 -13.32 -3.05
N SER A 40 -4.77 -13.88 -2.32
CA SER A 40 -4.91 -15.34 -2.22
C SER A 40 -6.31 -15.79 -2.56
N MET A 41 -6.44 -17.00 -3.12
CA MET A 41 -7.76 -17.62 -3.34
C MET A 41 -8.56 -17.73 -2.04
N ARG A 42 -7.87 -17.78 -0.90
CA ARG A 42 -8.48 -17.75 0.43
C ARG A 42 -9.26 -16.46 0.68
N GLN A 43 -8.79 -15.31 0.22
CA GLN A 43 -9.52 -14.04 0.34
C GLN A 43 -10.87 -14.06 -0.38
N LEU A 44 -11.05 -14.89 -1.41
CA LEU A 44 -12.35 -15.03 -2.09
C LEU A 44 -13.38 -15.75 -1.22
N VAL A 45 -12.94 -16.58 -0.27
CA VAL A 45 -13.79 -17.40 0.61
C VAL A 45 -13.90 -16.77 2.01
N GLU A 46 -12.77 -16.29 2.54
CA GLU A 46 -12.62 -15.74 3.90
C GLU A 46 -12.77 -14.21 3.92
N GLY A 47 -12.90 -13.54 2.76
CA GLY A 47 -13.00 -12.09 2.66
C GLY A 47 -11.72 -11.39 3.14
N ARG A 48 -11.86 -10.51 4.13
CA ARG A 48 -10.72 -9.80 4.76
C ARG A 48 -9.99 -10.63 5.84
N GLY A 49 -10.29 -11.91 5.96
CA GLY A 49 -9.70 -12.78 6.98
C GLY A 49 -10.20 -12.46 8.40
N TRP A 50 -9.31 -12.60 9.39
CA TRP A 50 -9.63 -12.47 10.81
C TRP A 50 -9.65 -11.04 11.34
N GLY A 51 -9.20 -10.06 10.52
CA GLY A 51 -9.11 -8.67 10.94
C GLY A 51 -10.47 -8.11 11.38
N HIS A 52 -10.47 -7.37 12.49
CA HIS A 52 -11.68 -6.82 13.12
C HIS A 52 -12.67 -7.89 13.63
N THR A 53 -12.21 -9.11 13.92
CA THR A 53 -13.01 -10.15 14.60
C THR A 53 -12.43 -10.44 15.97
N THR A 54 -13.20 -11.10 16.84
CA THR A 54 -12.67 -11.61 18.11
C THR A 54 -11.65 -12.73 17.94
N ALA A 55 -11.43 -13.22 16.72
CA ALA A 55 -10.49 -14.28 16.41
C ALA A 55 -9.16 -13.76 15.81
N ASP A 56 -8.93 -12.45 15.85
CA ASP A 56 -7.67 -11.81 15.41
C ASP A 56 -6.54 -12.07 16.43
N TYR A 57 -6.01 -13.30 16.40
CA TYR A 57 -4.99 -13.80 17.33
C TYR A 57 -3.74 -14.31 16.60
N MET A 58 -2.64 -14.43 17.36
CA MET A 58 -1.32 -14.83 16.83
C MET A 58 -1.26 -16.26 16.28
N ASP A 59 -2.21 -17.13 16.64
CA ASP A 59 -2.23 -18.52 16.19
C ASP A 59 -2.54 -18.67 14.69
N LYS A 60 -2.92 -17.57 14.01
CA LYS A 60 -3.15 -17.51 12.56
C LYS A 60 -1.97 -16.93 11.79
N VAL A 61 -0.98 -16.40 12.49
CA VAL A 61 0.22 -15.83 11.88
C VAL A 61 1.19 -16.95 11.53
N ASP A 62 1.52 -17.08 10.26
CA ASP A 62 2.61 -17.96 9.83
C ASP A 62 3.96 -17.28 10.16
N PRO A 63 4.78 -17.86 11.05
CA PRO A 63 6.07 -17.28 11.41
C PRO A 63 7.01 -17.11 10.21
N ARG A 64 6.91 -18.00 9.22
CA ARG A 64 7.73 -17.94 8.01
C ARG A 64 7.35 -16.74 7.14
N ASN A 65 6.06 -16.54 6.89
CA ASN A 65 5.59 -15.39 6.12
C ASN A 65 5.96 -14.07 6.81
N LEU A 66 5.87 -14.02 8.14
CA LEU A 66 6.28 -12.84 8.91
C LEU A 66 7.78 -12.57 8.75
N GLN A 67 8.62 -13.60 8.85
CA GLN A 67 10.07 -13.47 8.67
C GLN A 67 10.43 -13.04 7.25
N GLU A 68 9.88 -13.70 6.24
CA GLU A 68 10.18 -13.42 4.82
C GLU A 68 9.74 -12.00 4.42
N GLY A 69 8.52 -11.59 4.80
CA GLY A 69 8.04 -10.22 4.58
C GLY A 69 8.89 -9.18 5.32
N THR A 70 9.30 -9.47 6.57
CA THR A 70 10.18 -8.59 7.34
C THR A 70 11.55 -8.44 6.68
N MET A 71 12.13 -9.54 6.18
CA MET A 71 13.43 -9.51 5.48
C MET A 71 13.38 -8.63 4.24
N LEU A 72 12.31 -8.72 3.44
CA LEU A 72 12.13 -7.87 2.27
C LEU A 72 11.97 -6.39 2.66
N MET A 73 11.13 -6.10 3.65
CA MET A 73 10.90 -4.74 4.15
C MET A 73 12.19 -4.11 4.68
N VAL A 74 12.97 -4.83 5.49
CA VAL A 74 14.25 -4.33 6.03
C VAL A 74 15.25 -4.03 4.91
N ARG A 75 15.36 -4.91 3.91
CA ARG A 75 16.23 -4.68 2.74
C ARG A 75 15.80 -3.45 1.95
N LEU A 76 14.50 -3.25 1.75
CA LEU A 76 13.94 -2.08 1.09
C LEU A 76 14.27 -0.80 1.89
N LEU A 77 14.05 -0.80 3.20
CA LEU A 77 14.36 0.33 4.07
C LEU A 77 15.85 0.68 4.03
N LEU A 78 16.74 -0.31 4.09
CA LEU A 78 18.19 -0.09 3.97
C LEU A 78 18.57 0.52 2.62
N ARG A 79 17.98 0.03 1.52
CA ARG A 79 18.20 0.59 0.17
C ARG A 79 17.72 2.03 0.08
N MET A 80 16.55 2.34 0.66
CA MET A 80 16.02 3.70 0.69
C MET A 80 16.88 4.64 1.53
N ALA A 81 17.35 4.19 2.70
CA ALA A 81 18.17 4.99 3.62
C ALA A 81 19.58 5.28 3.06
N THR A 82 20.10 4.42 2.19
CA THR A 82 21.42 4.57 1.55
C THR A 82 21.34 5.17 0.15
N GLN A 83 20.14 5.47 -0.34
CA GLN A 83 19.97 6.09 -1.65
C GLN A 83 20.36 7.56 -1.60
N THR A 84 21.29 7.96 -2.47
CA THR A 84 21.73 9.35 -2.61
C THR A 84 20.95 10.12 -3.68
N LYS A 85 20.40 9.41 -4.67
CA LYS A 85 19.61 10.02 -5.75
C LYS A 85 18.15 10.17 -5.36
N LYS A 86 17.52 11.26 -5.80
CA LYS A 86 16.08 11.44 -5.63
C LYS A 86 15.31 10.37 -6.43
N ILE A 87 14.52 9.56 -5.73
CA ILE A 87 13.81 8.41 -6.32
C ILE A 87 12.45 8.82 -6.89
N ALA A 88 11.79 9.80 -6.27
CA ALA A 88 10.47 10.25 -6.68
C ALA A 88 10.34 11.77 -6.55
N LYS A 89 9.45 12.35 -7.37
CA LYS A 89 9.09 13.77 -7.30
C LYS A 89 7.76 13.91 -6.57
N HIS A 90 7.56 15.07 -5.95
CA HIS A 90 6.25 15.46 -5.44
C HIS A 90 5.23 15.44 -6.58
N THR A 91 4.07 14.85 -6.32
CA THR A 91 3.00 14.72 -7.30
C THR A 91 2.01 15.87 -7.13
N PRO A 92 1.79 16.72 -8.15
CA PRO A 92 0.81 17.80 -8.06
C PRO A 92 -0.59 17.26 -7.78
N LEU A 93 -1.34 17.94 -6.90
CA LEU A 93 -2.71 17.56 -6.55
C LEU A 93 -3.60 17.37 -7.79
N LYS A 94 -3.49 18.26 -8.78
CA LYS A 94 -4.22 18.14 -10.06
C LYS A 94 -3.99 16.79 -10.76
N SER A 95 -2.77 16.28 -10.73
CA SER A 95 -2.43 14.98 -11.31
C SER A 95 -3.04 13.83 -10.52
N ILE A 96 -3.05 13.92 -9.18
CA ILE A 96 -3.70 12.95 -8.29
C ILE A 96 -5.21 12.91 -8.56
N LEU A 97 -5.88 14.06 -8.56
CA LEU A 97 -7.32 14.16 -8.80
C LEU A 97 -7.69 13.60 -10.18
N SER A 98 -6.90 13.91 -11.21
CA SER A 98 -7.11 13.35 -12.56
C SER A 98 -6.97 11.82 -12.57
N TYR A 99 -6.02 11.27 -11.82
CA TYR A 99 -5.86 9.82 -11.69
C TYR A 99 -7.05 9.17 -10.95
N LEU A 100 -7.51 9.77 -9.84
CA LEU A 100 -8.66 9.27 -9.07
C LEU A 100 -9.95 9.29 -9.87
N GLU A 101 -10.12 10.29 -10.74
CA GLU A 101 -11.26 10.36 -11.66
C GLU A 101 -11.18 9.27 -12.74
N LYS A 102 -10.02 9.13 -13.40
CA LYS A 102 -9.81 8.12 -14.47
C LYS A 102 -9.90 6.69 -13.97
N SER A 103 -9.46 6.42 -12.75
CA SER A 103 -9.52 5.09 -12.13
C SER A 103 -10.91 4.74 -11.57
N GLY A 104 -11.86 5.69 -11.57
CA GLY A 104 -13.17 5.53 -10.93
C GLY A 104 -13.12 5.63 -9.39
N MET A 105 -11.94 5.76 -8.79
CA MET A 105 -11.76 5.84 -7.33
C MET A 105 -12.47 7.06 -6.73
N LYS A 106 -12.51 8.19 -7.43
CA LYS A 106 -13.29 9.37 -7.02
C LYS A 106 -14.74 8.98 -6.71
N LYS A 107 -15.39 8.22 -7.60
CA LYS A 107 -16.77 7.80 -7.41
C LYS A 107 -16.93 6.88 -6.20
N THR A 108 -15.99 5.95 -6.01
CA THR A 108 -15.96 5.08 -4.82
C THR A 108 -15.84 5.89 -3.53
N LEU A 109 -14.95 6.89 -3.51
CA LEU A 109 -14.76 7.77 -2.34
C LEU A 109 -15.99 8.62 -2.05
N GLU A 110 -16.66 9.14 -3.08
CA GLU A 110 -17.93 9.86 -2.92
C GLU A 110 -19.01 8.97 -2.30
N VAL A 111 -19.16 7.73 -2.79
CA VAL A 111 -20.13 6.76 -2.24
C VAL A 111 -19.81 6.39 -0.79
N GLN A 112 -18.53 6.27 -0.46
CA GLN A 112 -18.08 5.99 0.91
C GLN A 112 -18.13 7.21 1.84
N LEU A 113 -18.52 8.39 1.34
CA LEU A 113 -18.47 9.67 2.06
C LEU A 113 -17.06 10.03 2.57
N LYS A 114 -16.03 9.66 1.81
CA LYS A 114 -14.60 9.91 2.09
C LYS A 114 -13.95 10.88 1.11
N TRP A 115 -14.72 11.47 0.20
CA TRP A 115 -14.20 12.40 -0.79
C TRP A 115 -14.02 13.79 -0.18
N HIS A 116 -12.78 14.10 0.23
CA HIS A 116 -12.41 15.41 0.75
C HIS A 116 -11.10 15.90 0.09
N PRO A 117 -11.14 16.32 -1.19
CA PRO A 117 -9.92 16.63 -1.96
C PRO A 117 -9.14 17.82 -1.40
N ASP A 118 -9.82 18.73 -0.69
CA ASP A 118 -9.24 19.93 -0.10
C ASP A 118 -8.89 19.76 1.39
N SER A 119 -9.18 18.59 1.97
CA SER A 119 -8.94 18.29 3.39
C SER A 119 -7.97 17.11 3.51
N PRO A 120 -6.89 17.23 4.30
CA PRO A 120 -6.02 16.11 4.61
C PRO A 120 -6.63 15.11 5.61
N ARG A 121 -7.90 15.27 6.01
CA ARG A 121 -8.60 14.42 6.98
C ARG A 121 -9.33 13.26 6.32
#